data_AF-A0A925X1W2-F1
#
_entry.id   AF-A0A925X1W2-F1
#
_cell.length_a   1.000
_cell.length_b   1.000
_cell.length_c   1.000
_cell.angle_alpha   90.00
_cell.angle_beta   90.00
_cell.angle_gamma   90.00
#
_symmetry.space_group_name_H-M   'P 1'
#
loop_
_entity.id
_entity.type
_entity.pdbx_description
1 polymer ?
#
loop_
_entity_poly.entity_id
_entity_poly.type
_entity_poly.pdbx_seq_one_letter_code
_entity_poly.pdbx_strand_id
1 'polypeptide(L)'
;MTFRQSPDALDYAPHTPEQRRHATLRLWTRRILWCALATVVLAMGWRFAKQARYLHRQNQLMRHSAPLGPFEEDATKNVGRVLWPAAAQILDDGNNFPIFIHERVTLDGISRLIVVQEVCAGDSVAATRILQIAVYEPATLIPGSRLKLRTNWVMGHPTMRIVRSAIDARDSSHFTIDYELNGEKGIIDGWLLSESSATLEVRDGPLKNPGLPPPADKSDARTPSSTPA
;
A
#
# COMPACT_ATOMS: atom_id res chain seq x y z
N MET A 1 22.26 33.10 -78.83
CA MET A 1 22.51 31.64 -78.86
C MET A 1 23.25 31.27 -77.59
N THR A 2 22.54 30.71 -76.61
CA THR A 2 23.11 30.28 -75.31
C THR A 2 23.49 28.80 -75.40
N PHE A 3 24.79 28.50 -75.38
CA PHE A 3 25.31 27.14 -75.25
C PHE A 3 25.06 26.67 -73.82
N ARG A 4 24.15 25.69 -73.67
CA ARG A 4 23.94 24.96 -72.42
C ARG A 4 25.08 23.95 -72.30
N GLN A 5 26.14 24.26 -71.56
CA GLN A 5 27.15 23.28 -71.17
C GLN A 5 26.46 22.19 -70.35
N SER A 6 26.38 20.99 -70.91
CA SER A 6 26.06 19.79 -70.14
C SER A 6 27.14 19.65 -69.08
N PRO A 7 26.82 19.62 -67.78
CA PRO A 7 27.83 19.42 -66.75
C PRO A 7 28.55 18.10 -67.04
N ASP A 8 29.87 18.18 -67.23
CA ASP A 8 30.73 17.01 -67.43
C ASP A 8 30.37 15.97 -66.39
N ALA A 9 29.88 14.83 -66.87
CA ALA A 9 29.63 13.68 -66.04
C ALA A 9 31.00 13.22 -65.54
N LEU A 10 31.34 13.61 -64.31
CA LEU A 10 32.48 13.08 -63.58
C LEU A 10 32.36 11.56 -63.59
N ASP A 11 33.15 10.93 -64.46
CA ASP A 11 33.20 9.49 -64.64
C ASP A 11 33.90 8.89 -63.41
N TYR A 12 33.10 8.59 -62.39
CA TYR A 12 33.60 8.01 -61.15
C TYR A 12 34.13 6.60 -61.45
N ALA A 13 35.41 6.37 -61.12
CA ALA A 13 36.05 5.08 -61.26
C ALA A 13 35.16 3.95 -60.68
N PRO A 14 34.99 2.83 -61.41
CA PRO A 14 34.08 1.77 -60.99
C PRO A 14 34.51 1.21 -59.63
N HIS A 15 33.56 1.18 -58.68
CA HIS A 15 33.81 0.60 -57.36
C HIS A 15 34.35 -0.83 -57.47
N THR A 16 35.47 -1.09 -56.81
CA THR A 16 36.00 -2.46 -56.72
C THR A 16 35.02 -3.36 -55.96
N PRO A 17 34.99 -4.68 -56.23
CA PRO A 17 34.14 -5.63 -55.52
C PRO A 17 34.31 -5.58 -53.99
N GLU A 18 35.53 -5.31 -53.53
CA GLU A 18 35.84 -5.13 -52.10
C GLU A 18 35.17 -3.89 -51.52
N GLN A 19 35.21 -2.75 -52.22
CA GLN A 19 34.52 -1.54 -51.78
C GLN A 19 33.00 -1.76 -51.67
N ARG A 20 32.39 -2.51 -52.61
CA ARG A 20 30.97 -2.88 -52.53
C ARG A 20 30.67 -3.75 -51.31
N ARG A 21 31.54 -4.73 -51.00
CA ARG A 21 31.41 -5.58 -49.80
C ARG A 21 31.54 -4.77 -48.51
N HIS A 22 32.47 -3.83 -48.45
CA HIS A 22 32.60 -2.95 -47.28
C HIS A 22 31.38 -2.02 -47.12
N ALA A 23 30.85 -1.49 -48.22
CA ALA A 23 29.66 -0.65 -48.19
C ALA A 23 28.42 -1.42 -47.68
N THR A 24 28.21 -2.65 -48.16
CA THR A 24 27.08 -3.49 -47.69
C THR A 24 27.25 -3.87 -46.22
N LEU A 25 28.45 -4.25 -45.78
CA LEU A 25 28.72 -4.55 -44.36
C LEU A 25 28.46 -3.33 -43.45
N ARG A 26 28.81 -2.12 -43.88
CA ARG A 26 28.51 -0.88 -43.13
C ARG A 26 27.00 -0.62 -43.00
N LEU A 27 26.23 -0.89 -44.04
CA LEU A 27 24.77 -0.75 -43.99
C LEU A 27 24.13 -1.77 -43.03
N TRP A 28 24.57 -3.04 -43.10
CA TRP A 28 24.08 -4.08 -42.20
C TRP A 28 24.45 -3.82 -40.74
N THR A 29 25.69 -3.43 -40.46
CA THR A 29 26.14 -3.09 -39.10
C THR A 29 25.34 -1.91 -38.53
N ARG A 30 25.09 -0.85 -39.31
CA ARG A 30 24.24 0.26 -38.88
C ARG A 30 22.82 -0.19 -38.58
N ARG A 31 22.23 -1.07 -39.39
CA ARG A 31 20.89 -1.63 -39.14
C ARG A 31 20.85 -2.46 -37.85
N ILE A 32 21.83 -3.34 -37.66
CA ILE A 32 21.95 -4.16 -36.43
C ILE A 32 22.08 -3.26 -35.20
N LEU A 33 22.92 -2.22 -35.28
CA LEU A 33 23.11 -1.26 -34.18
C LEU A 33 21.80 -0.54 -33.83
N TRP A 34 21.06 -0.04 -34.83
CA TRP A 34 19.78 0.61 -34.59
C TRP A 34 18.72 -0.34 -34.01
N CYS A 35 18.65 -1.58 -34.50
CA CYS A 35 17.76 -2.59 -33.94
C CYS A 35 18.11 -2.88 -32.48
N ALA A 36 19.39 -3.09 -32.15
CA ALA A 36 19.84 -3.34 -30.79
C ALA A 36 19.52 -2.15 -29.86
N LEU A 37 19.75 -0.91 -30.32
CA LEU A 37 19.40 0.28 -29.56
C LEU A 37 17.89 0.38 -29.32
N ALA A 38 17.07 0.14 -30.35
CA ALA A 38 15.61 0.13 -30.22
C ALA A 38 15.13 -0.92 -29.20
N THR A 39 15.72 -2.11 -29.22
CA THR A 39 15.41 -3.16 -28.23
C THR A 39 15.75 -2.73 -26.82
N VAL A 40 16.91 -2.10 -26.60
CA VAL A 40 17.30 -1.59 -25.27
C VAL A 40 16.34 -0.50 -24.80
N VAL A 41 15.99 0.46 -25.67
CA VAL A 41 15.03 1.54 -25.35
C VAL A 41 13.66 0.97 -24.99
N LEU A 42 13.15 0.01 -25.76
CA LEU A 42 11.87 -0.65 -25.47
C LEU A 42 11.90 -1.41 -24.14
N ALA A 43 12.98 -2.16 -23.89
CA ALA A 43 13.16 -2.90 -22.64
C ALA A 43 13.20 -1.96 -21.43
N MET A 44 13.96 -0.85 -21.52
CA MET A 44 14.00 0.16 -20.47
C MET A 44 12.65 0.85 -20.29
N GLY A 45 12.01 1.28 -21.38
CA GLY A 45 10.70 1.92 -21.37
C GLY A 45 9.63 1.05 -20.69
N TRP A 46 9.63 -0.26 -20.96
CA TRP A 46 8.73 -1.20 -20.30
C TRP A 46 8.98 -1.31 -18.78
N ARG A 47 10.24 -1.31 -18.34
CA ARG A 47 10.59 -1.33 -16.90
C ARG A 47 10.12 -0.06 -16.20
N PHE A 48 10.32 1.10 -16.82
CA PHE A 48 9.82 2.37 -16.28
C PHE A 48 8.29 2.43 -16.25
N ALA A 49 7.60 1.95 -17.28
CA ALA A 49 6.14 1.90 -17.30
C ALA A 49 5.58 1.01 -16.17
N LYS A 50 6.22 -0.14 -15.91
CA LYS A 50 5.88 -1.00 -14.76
C LYS A 50 6.11 -0.30 -13.43
N GLN A 51 7.25 0.39 -13.26
CA GLN A 51 7.55 1.13 -12.03
C GLN A 51 6.57 2.29 -11.82
N ALA A 52 6.26 3.07 -12.86
CA ALA A 52 5.30 4.17 -12.79
C ALA A 52 3.90 3.67 -12.38
N ARG A 53 3.45 2.54 -12.92
CA ARG A 53 2.19 1.91 -12.49
C ARG A 53 2.22 1.47 -11.02
N TYR A 54 3.35 0.92 -10.57
CA TYR A 54 3.53 0.56 -9.15
C TYR A 54 3.47 1.80 -8.24
N LEU A 55 4.20 2.86 -8.57
CA LEU A 55 4.19 4.11 -7.82
C LEU A 55 2.83 4.79 -7.82
N HIS A 56 2.08 4.70 -8.92
CA HIS A 56 0.71 5.18 -8.96
C HIS A 56 -0.19 4.44 -7.97
N ARG A 57 -0.11 3.11 -7.90
CA ARG A 57 -0.84 2.30 -6.90
C ARG A 57 -0.39 2.64 -5.47
N GLN A 58 0.91 2.77 -5.24
CA GLN A 58 1.43 3.20 -3.94
C GLN A 58 0.87 4.56 -3.53
N ASN A 59 0.87 5.54 -4.44
CA ASN A 59 0.29 6.86 -4.17
C ASN A 59 -1.23 6.80 -3.92
N GLN A 60 -1.95 5.89 -4.58
CA GLN A 60 -3.36 5.64 -4.26
C GLN A 60 -3.52 5.15 -2.82
N LEU A 61 -2.67 4.23 -2.33
CA LEU A 61 -2.70 3.77 -0.93
C LEU A 61 -2.31 4.88 0.05
N MET A 62 -1.27 5.65 -0.27
CA MET A 62 -0.80 6.74 0.58
C MET A 62 -1.87 7.82 0.80
N ARG A 63 -2.71 8.06 -0.21
CA ARG A 63 -3.82 9.02 -0.15
C ARG A 63 -5.17 8.38 0.17
N HIS A 64 -5.21 7.07 0.36
CA HIS A 64 -6.46 6.38 0.63
C HIS A 64 -6.91 6.75 2.03
N SER A 65 -8.08 7.38 2.15
CA SER A 65 -8.79 7.46 3.42
C SER A 65 -9.90 6.42 3.37
N ALA A 66 -9.88 5.46 4.29
CA ALA A 66 -10.96 4.48 4.39
C ALA A 66 -12.30 5.21 4.55
N PRO A 67 -13.38 4.73 3.91
CA PRO A 67 -14.69 5.33 4.10
C PRO A 67 -15.07 5.29 5.59
N LEU A 68 -15.62 6.40 6.07
CA LEU A 68 -16.08 6.56 7.44
C LEU A 68 -17.28 5.63 7.67
N GLY A 69 -17.09 4.52 8.39
CA GLY A 69 -18.19 3.63 8.75
C GLY A 69 -17.73 2.38 9.48
N PRO A 70 -18.62 1.72 10.25
CA PRO A 70 -18.33 0.48 10.94
C PRO A 70 -17.85 -0.58 9.95
N PHE A 71 -16.74 -1.24 10.28
CA PHE A 71 -16.37 -2.48 9.65
C PHE A 71 -17.34 -3.55 10.17
N GLU A 72 -18.43 -3.80 9.45
CA GLU A 72 -19.34 -4.89 9.79
C GLU A 72 -18.69 -6.21 9.38
N GLU A 73 -18.00 -6.89 10.30
CA GLU A 73 -17.61 -8.29 10.10
C GLU A 73 -18.88 -9.14 10.02
N ASP A 74 -19.23 -9.62 8.82
CA ASP A 74 -20.30 -10.61 8.65
C ASP A 74 -19.90 -11.89 9.42
N ALA A 75 -20.89 -12.66 9.88
CA ALA A 75 -20.70 -13.91 10.63
C ALA A 75 -19.81 -14.94 9.91
N THR A 76 -19.56 -14.73 8.62
CA THR A 76 -18.61 -15.48 7.79
C THR A 76 -17.14 -15.00 7.89
N LYS A 77 -16.81 -14.07 8.80
CA LYS A 77 -15.54 -13.31 8.85
C LYS A 77 -15.26 -12.47 7.60
N ASN A 78 -16.27 -12.27 6.76
CA ASN A 78 -16.17 -11.32 5.67
C ASN A 78 -16.49 -9.95 6.25
N VAL A 79 -15.46 -9.15 6.52
CA VAL A 79 -15.63 -7.71 6.76
C VAL A 79 -16.41 -7.15 5.57
N GLY A 80 -17.67 -6.80 5.80
CA GLY A 80 -18.67 -6.41 4.82
C GLY A 80 -18.10 -5.35 3.89
N ARG A 81 -17.72 -5.78 2.69
CA ARG A 81 -17.39 -5.01 1.48
C ARG A 81 -16.81 -3.60 1.71
N VAL A 82 -15.81 -3.45 2.59
CA VAL A 82 -14.89 -2.32 2.41
C VAL A 82 -14.10 -2.66 1.16
N LEU A 83 -14.49 -2.06 0.03
CA LEU A 83 -13.84 -2.28 -1.25
C LEU A 83 -12.48 -1.57 -1.19
N TRP A 84 -11.48 -2.28 -0.67
CA TRP A 84 -10.12 -1.78 -0.66
C TRP A 84 -9.70 -1.44 -2.09
N PRO A 85 -8.95 -0.34 -2.29
CA PRO A 85 -8.47 0.01 -3.61
C PRO A 85 -7.70 -1.18 -4.16
N ALA A 86 -7.87 -1.50 -5.45
CA ALA A 86 -7.11 -2.57 -6.10
C ALA A 86 -5.59 -2.41 -5.97
N ALA A 87 -5.13 -1.19 -5.62
CA ALA A 87 -3.77 -0.90 -5.22
C ALA A 87 -3.28 -1.69 -4.01
N ALA A 88 -4.15 -2.15 -3.09
CA ALA A 88 -3.77 -2.91 -1.89
C ALA A 88 -3.03 -4.21 -2.23
N GLN A 89 -3.21 -4.75 -3.44
CA GLN A 89 -2.46 -5.91 -3.97
C GLN A 89 -0.94 -5.72 -4.04
N ILE A 90 -0.42 -4.50 -3.82
CA ILE A 90 1.04 -4.28 -3.76
C ILE A 90 1.62 -4.53 -2.37
N LEU A 91 0.76 -4.67 -1.36
CA LEU A 91 1.13 -5.12 -0.02
C LEU A 91 1.19 -6.67 -0.06
N ASP A 92 2.24 -7.24 0.52
CA ASP A 92 2.55 -8.69 0.47
C ASP A 92 2.17 -9.38 1.80
N ASP A 93 1.13 -8.87 2.45
CA ASP A 93 0.78 -9.09 3.86
C ASP A 93 -0.23 -10.24 4.10
N GLY A 94 -0.42 -11.10 3.09
CA GLY A 94 -1.33 -12.23 3.17
C GLY A 94 -2.80 -11.79 3.20
N ASN A 95 -3.72 -12.72 3.38
CA ASN A 95 -5.18 -12.48 3.31
C ASN A 95 -5.74 -11.62 4.47
N ASN A 96 -4.92 -10.79 5.12
CA ASN A 96 -5.35 -9.94 6.22
C ASN A 96 -6.04 -8.69 5.67
N PHE A 97 -7.16 -8.33 6.30
CA PHE A 97 -7.88 -7.12 5.94
C PHE A 97 -7.28 -5.95 6.73
N PRO A 98 -6.81 -4.91 6.03
CA PRO A 98 -6.34 -3.73 6.72
C PRO A 98 -7.53 -3.02 7.40
N ILE A 99 -7.26 -2.38 8.53
CA ILE A 99 -8.16 -1.51 9.30
C ILE A 99 -7.87 -0.05 8.96
N PHE A 100 -6.60 0.26 8.71
CA PHE A 100 -6.13 1.59 8.38
C PHE A 100 -5.00 1.47 7.35
N ILE A 101 -5.09 2.24 6.28
CA ILE A 101 -4.00 2.41 5.31
C ILE A 101 -3.94 3.89 4.98
N HIS A 102 -2.86 4.57 5.36
CA HIS A 102 -2.65 5.95 4.97
C HIS A 102 -1.18 6.35 5.07
N GLU A 103 -0.79 7.38 4.32
CA GLU A 103 0.44 8.12 4.59
C GLU A 103 0.37 8.85 5.93
N ARG A 104 1.39 8.66 6.76
CA ARG A 104 1.71 9.53 7.89
C ARG A 104 3.10 10.13 7.69
N VAL A 105 3.36 11.25 8.35
CA VAL A 105 4.61 11.99 8.25
C VAL A 105 5.22 12.09 9.63
N THR A 106 6.49 11.68 9.78
CA THR A 106 7.24 11.84 11.03
C THR A 106 7.41 13.33 11.35
N LEU A 107 7.81 13.66 12.58
CA LEU A 107 8.18 15.03 12.95
C LEU A 107 9.33 15.59 12.07
N ASP A 108 10.21 14.72 11.58
CA ASP A 108 11.30 15.06 10.66
C ASP A 108 10.84 15.29 9.20
N GLY A 109 9.53 15.27 8.93
CA GLY A 109 8.98 15.46 7.59
C GLY A 109 9.06 14.23 6.68
N ILE A 110 9.32 13.05 7.25
CA ILE A 110 9.51 11.82 6.47
C ILE A 110 8.18 11.09 6.30
N SER A 111 7.72 10.97 5.05
CA SER A 111 6.52 10.21 4.70
C SER A 111 6.72 8.69 4.79
N ARG A 112 5.74 8.01 5.40
CA ARG A 112 5.65 6.55 5.47
C ARG A 112 4.23 6.10 5.20
N LEU A 113 4.10 4.92 4.60
CA LEU A 113 2.81 4.25 4.50
C LEU A 113 2.61 3.43 5.79
N ILE A 114 1.53 3.72 6.51
CA ILE A 114 1.13 2.97 7.70
C ILE A 114 -0.01 2.05 7.31
N VAL A 115 0.15 0.77 7.66
CA VAL A 115 -0.89 -0.25 7.54
C VAL A 115 -1.16 -0.78 8.93
N VAL A 116 -2.40 -0.67 9.39
CA VAL A 116 -2.88 -1.35 10.59
C VAL A 116 -3.82 -2.45 10.15
N GLN A 117 -3.66 -3.65 10.67
CA GLN A 117 -4.48 -4.81 10.34
C GLN A 117 -4.68 -5.70 11.55
N GLU A 118 -5.74 -6.50 11.54
CA GLU A 118 -5.96 -7.53 12.56
C GLU A 118 -5.48 -8.88 12.04
N VAL A 119 -4.68 -9.58 12.85
CA VAL A 119 -4.13 -10.90 12.53
C VAL A 119 -4.50 -11.88 13.63
N CYS A 120 -4.86 -13.11 13.25
CA CYS A 120 -5.10 -14.19 14.21
C CYS A 120 -3.77 -14.78 14.70
N ALA A 121 -3.56 -14.83 16.02
CA ALA A 121 -2.43 -15.54 16.61
C ALA A 121 -2.67 -17.07 16.63
N GLY A 122 -2.37 -17.75 15.52
CA GLY A 122 -2.38 -19.22 15.43
C GLY A 122 -3.76 -19.88 15.33
N ASP A 123 -3.76 -21.21 15.25
CA ASP A 123 -4.94 -22.06 15.00
C ASP A 123 -5.81 -22.35 16.24
N SER A 124 -5.54 -21.70 17.38
CA SER A 124 -6.16 -22.08 18.64
C SER A 124 -7.56 -21.48 18.86
N VAL A 125 -8.44 -22.23 19.52
CA VAL A 125 -9.88 -21.99 19.66
C VAL A 125 -10.21 -20.73 20.51
N ALA A 126 -9.26 -20.25 21.31
CA ALA A 126 -9.33 -18.97 22.03
C ALA A 126 -8.37 -17.94 21.40
N ALA A 127 -8.46 -17.77 20.07
CA ALA A 127 -7.53 -16.95 19.29
C ALA A 127 -7.49 -15.51 19.84
N THR A 128 -6.43 -15.21 20.57
CA THR A 128 -6.06 -13.82 20.85
C THR A 128 -5.85 -13.14 19.52
N ARG A 129 -6.55 -12.04 19.29
CA ARG A 129 -6.40 -11.24 18.08
C ARG A 129 -5.23 -10.29 18.27
N ILE A 130 -4.49 -10.04 17.21
CA ILE A 130 -3.34 -9.15 17.21
C ILE A 130 -3.67 -7.97 16.31
N LEU A 131 -3.64 -6.78 16.86
CA LEU A 131 -3.61 -5.55 16.10
C LEU A 131 -2.16 -5.27 15.71
N GLN A 132 -1.87 -5.44 14.43
CA GLN A 132 -0.54 -5.28 13.86
C GLN A 132 -0.43 -3.93 13.16
N ILE A 133 0.64 -3.18 13.45
CA ILE A 133 1.06 -2.00 12.70
C ILE A 133 2.32 -2.31 11.91
N ALA A 134 2.21 -2.17 10.60
CA ALA A 134 3.34 -2.20 9.68
C ALA A 134 3.64 -0.79 9.16
N VAL A 135 4.91 -0.38 9.27
CA VAL A 135 5.43 0.88 8.71
C VAL A 135 6.25 0.56 7.48
N TYR A 136 5.85 1.08 6.33
CA TYR A 136 6.54 0.88 5.06
C TYR A 136 7.27 2.14 4.60
N GLU A 137 8.51 1.95 4.16
CA GLU A 137 9.23 2.94 3.37
C GLU A 137 8.71 2.94 1.93
N PRO A 138 8.31 4.11 1.39
CA PRO A 138 7.83 4.24 0.01
C PRO A 138 8.86 3.76 -1.02
N ALA A 139 8.38 3.09 -2.08
CA ALA A 139 9.22 2.83 -3.25
C ALA A 139 9.58 4.13 -3.98
N THR A 140 10.68 4.07 -4.73
CA THR A 140 11.26 5.19 -5.48
C THR A 140 11.10 5.00 -6.99
N LEU A 141 11.56 5.99 -7.77
CA LEU A 141 11.61 5.92 -9.24
C LEU A 141 12.62 4.90 -9.78
N ILE A 142 13.49 4.34 -8.94
CA ILE A 142 14.46 3.33 -9.34
C ILE A 142 13.69 2.07 -9.81
N PRO A 143 13.90 1.60 -11.06
CA PRO A 143 13.17 0.44 -11.58
C PRO A 143 13.35 -0.79 -10.69
N GLY A 144 12.24 -1.35 -10.22
CA GLY A 144 12.24 -2.51 -9.32
C GLY A 144 12.22 -2.16 -7.83
N SER A 145 12.28 -0.88 -7.46
CA SER A 145 12.04 -0.45 -6.08
C SER A 145 10.62 -0.81 -5.63
N ARG A 146 10.48 -1.33 -4.42
CA ARG A 146 9.23 -1.78 -3.79
C ARG A 146 9.08 -1.15 -2.41
N LEU A 147 7.85 -1.14 -1.90
CA LEU A 147 7.59 -0.86 -0.48
C LEU A 147 8.45 -1.78 0.37
N LYS A 148 9.14 -1.21 1.35
CA LYS A 148 10.01 -1.95 2.26
C LYS A 148 9.48 -1.83 3.68
N LEU A 149 9.11 -2.96 4.28
CA LEU A 149 8.73 -3.01 5.69
C LEU A 149 9.91 -2.55 6.54
N ARG A 150 9.69 -1.54 7.40
CA ARG A 150 10.70 -0.99 8.31
C ARG A 150 10.52 -1.49 9.71
N THR A 151 9.30 -1.34 10.22
CA THR A 151 8.94 -1.71 11.57
C THR A 151 7.61 -2.43 11.54
N ASN A 152 7.50 -3.43 12.40
CA ASN A 152 6.28 -4.15 12.64
C ASN A 152 6.05 -4.19 14.15
N TRP A 153 4.92 -3.68 14.60
CA TRP A 153 4.54 -3.62 16.01
C TRP A 153 3.20 -4.34 16.20
N VAL A 154 2.99 -4.96 17.35
CA VAL A 154 1.83 -5.81 17.61
C VAL A 154 1.25 -5.55 18.99
N MET A 155 -0.07 -5.52 19.10
CA MET A 155 -0.82 -5.51 20.36
C MET A 155 -1.81 -6.65 20.38
N GLY A 156 -1.72 -7.52 21.38
CA GLY A 156 -2.77 -8.53 21.62
C GLY A 156 -4.02 -7.88 22.20
N HIS A 157 -5.20 -8.29 21.73
CA HIS A 157 -6.49 -7.83 22.25
C HIS A 157 -7.55 -8.94 22.19
N PRO A 158 -8.59 -8.87 23.05
CA PRO A 158 -9.79 -9.67 22.88
C PRO A 158 -10.52 -9.30 21.57
N THR A 159 -11.36 -10.18 21.06
CA THR A 159 -12.20 -9.89 19.88
C THR A 159 -12.98 -8.59 20.10
N MET A 160 -12.75 -7.59 19.25
CA MET A 160 -13.42 -6.30 19.29
C MET A 160 -13.90 -5.92 17.90
N ARG A 161 -14.96 -5.13 17.81
CA ARG A 161 -15.45 -4.60 16.55
C ARG A 161 -14.75 -3.28 16.24
N ILE A 162 -14.10 -3.18 15.08
CA ILE A 162 -13.55 -1.89 14.63
C ILE A 162 -14.68 -1.05 14.04
N VAL A 163 -14.86 0.15 14.60
CA VAL A 163 -15.96 1.05 14.21
C VAL A 163 -15.49 2.05 13.17
N ARG A 164 -14.27 2.58 13.30
CA ARG A 164 -13.75 3.60 12.38
C ARG A 164 -12.25 3.73 12.54
N SER A 165 -11.57 4.12 11.48
CA SER A 165 -10.23 4.69 11.58
C SER A 165 -10.22 6.12 11.01
N ALA A 166 -9.40 7.01 11.57
CA ALA A 166 -9.33 8.41 11.16
C ALA A 166 -7.91 8.96 11.27
N ILE A 167 -7.55 9.86 10.36
CA ILE A 167 -6.33 10.66 10.48
C ILE A 167 -6.57 11.87 11.38
N ASP A 168 -5.56 12.27 12.15
CA ASP A 168 -5.58 13.57 12.81
C ASP A 168 -5.17 14.66 11.81
N ALA A 169 -6.02 15.68 11.68
CA ALA A 169 -5.80 16.81 10.79
C ALA A 169 -4.80 17.84 11.35
N ARG A 170 -4.53 17.81 12.66
CA ARG A 170 -3.62 18.74 13.35
C ARG A 170 -2.23 18.17 13.56
N ASP A 171 -2.11 16.85 13.57
CA ASP A 171 -0.85 16.14 13.75
C ASP A 171 -0.70 15.09 12.65
N SER A 172 0.21 15.32 11.69
CA SER A 172 0.48 14.46 10.54
C SER A 172 1.10 13.10 10.88
N SER A 173 1.50 12.86 12.13
CA SER A 173 1.99 11.58 12.62
C SER A 173 0.89 10.74 13.25
N HIS A 174 -0.17 11.37 13.73
CA HIS A 174 -1.21 10.78 14.58
C HIS A 174 -2.43 10.27 13.80
N PHE A 175 -2.99 9.15 14.21
CA PHE A 175 -4.25 8.60 13.70
C PHE A 175 -4.98 7.85 14.82
N THR A 176 -6.27 7.60 14.64
CA THR A 176 -7.13 7.02 15.67
C THR A 176 -7.91 5.84 15.13
N ILE A 177 -8.22 4.89 16.00
CA ILE A 177 -9.04 3.73 15.70
C ILE A 177 -10.14 3.63 16.77
N ASP A 178 -11.37 3.88 16.36
CA ASP A 178 -12.54 3.71 17.20
C ASP A 178 -12.92 2.23 17.18
N TYR A 179 -13.17 1.66 18.35
CA TYR A 179 -13.54 0.25 18.49
C TYR A 179 -14.69 0.08 19.49
N GLU A 180 -15.29 -1.10 19.49
CA GLU A 180 -16.31 -1.51 20.44
C GLU A 180 -16.00 -2.92 20.96
N LEU A 181 -16.01 -3.07 22.29
CA LEU A 181 -15.75 -4.34 22.97
C LEU A 181 -16.84 -4.53 24.02
N ASN A 182 -17.58 -5.63 23.92
CA ASN A 182 -18.72 -5.94 24.80
C ASN A 182 -19.77 -4.81 24.87
N GLY A 183 -20.03 -4.11 23.76
CA GLY A 183 -20.97 -2.99 23.70
C GLY A 183 -20.40 -1.65 24.17
N GLU A 184 -19.20 -1.63 24.75
CA GLU A 184 -18.53 -0.41 25.20
C GLU A 184 -17.58 0.12 24.13
N LYS A 185 -17.68 1.42 23.85
CA LYS A 185 -16.83 2.10 22.87
C LYS A 185 -15.49 2.46 23.50
N GLY A 186 -14.44 2.42 22.68
CA GLY A 186 -13.13 2.92 23.05
C GLY A 186 -12.39 3.50 21.86
N ILE A 187 -11.23 4.08 22.14
CA ILE A 187 -10.37 4.69 21.12
C ILE A 187 -8.93 4.27 21.37
N ILE A 188 -8.28 3.84 20.30
CA ILE A 188 -6.84 3.58 20.25
C ILE A 188 -6.20 4.70 19.43
N ASP A 189 -5.17 5.32 19.97
CA ASP A 189 -4.32 6.26 19.25
C ASP A 189 -3.11 5.55 18.68
N GLY A 190 -2.69 6.02 17.50
CA GLY A 190 -1.48 5.56 16.85
C GLY A 190 -0.62 6.71 16.39
N TRP A 191 0.69 6.60 16.59
CA TRP A 191 1.67 7.60 16.16
C TRP A 191 2.77 6.97 15.33
N LEU A 192 3.12 7.65 14.24
CA LEU A 192 4.38 7.45 13.55
C LEU A 192 5.48 8.25 14.26
N LEU A 193 6.37 7.56 14.93
CA LEU A 193 7.49 8.14 15.67
C LEU A 193 8.67 8.48 14.73
N SER A 194 9.69 9.12 15.29
CA SER A 194 10.98 9.27 14.62
C SER A 194 11.58 7.90 14.26
N GLU A 195 12.50 7.88 13.30
CA GLU A 195 13.15 6.65 12.81
C GLU A 195 12.23 5.65 12.09
N SER A 196 11.01 6.05 11.71
CA SER A 196 10.03 5.18 11.01
C SER A 196 9.49 4.02 11.86
N SER A 197 9.45 4.18 13.17
CA SER A 197 8.74 3.28 14.07
C SER A 197 7.32 3.79 14.34
N ALA A 198 6.41 2.93 14.77
CA ALA A 198 5.06 3.34 15.14
C ALA A 198 4.62 2.63 16.42
N THR A 199 3.71 3.26 17.15
CA THR A 199 3.15 2.73 18.40
C THR A 199 1.64 2.88 18.41
N LEU A 200 0.97 2.05 19.22
CA LEU A 200 -0.43 2.23 19.60
C LEU A 200 -0.55 2.42 21.10
N GLU A 201 -1.47 3.26 21.52
CA GLU A 201 -1.85 3.45 22.91
C GLU A 201 -3.38 3.44 23.04
N VAL A 202 -3.90 2.76 24.04
CA VAL A 202 -5.33 2.80 24.35
C VAL A 202 -5.63 4.13 25.05
N ARG A 203 -6.32 5.04 24.36
CA ARG A 203 -6.72 6.33 24.91
C ARG A 203 -7.81 6.15 25.97
N ASP A 204 -8.88 5.45 25.56
CA ASP A 204 -10.11 5.28 26.33
C ASP A 204 -10.80 3.94 25.99
N GLY A 205 -11.67 3.47 26.88
CA GLY A 205 -12.50 2.29 26.71
C GLY A 205 -12.00 1.03 27.44
N PRO A 206 -12.69 -0.10 27.24
CA PRO A 206 -12.51 -1.32 28.04
C PRO A 206 -11.14 -2.00 27.86
N LEU A 207 -10.37 -1.70 26.81
CA LEU A 207 -9.04 -2.25 26.63
C LEU A 207 -8.01 -1.68 27.61
N LYS A 208 -8.29 -0.52 28.23
CA LYS A 208 -7.37 0.11 29.18
C LYS A 208 -7.26 -0.69 30.48
N ASN A 209 -8.31 -1.43 30.85
CA ASN A 209 -8.40 -2.25 32.06
C ASN A 209 -8.93 -3.65 31.72
N PRO A 210 -8.12 -4.53 31.09
CA PRO A 210 -8.58 -5.79 30.50
C PRO A 210 -9.03 -6.88 31.51
N GLY A 211 -9.34 -6.54 32.76
CA GLY A 211 -9.63 -7.49 33.85
C GLY A 211 -10.94 -7.29 34.58
N LEU A 212 -11.75 -6.28 34.23
CA LEU A 212 -13.07 -6.15 34.83
C LEU A 212 -14.06 -7.02 34.04
N PRO A 213 -14.71 -8.03 34.65
CA PRO A 213 -15.83 -8.69 34.01
C PRO A 213 -16.84 -7.62 33.59
N PRO A 214 -17.52 -7.77 32.43
CA PRO A 214 -18.50 -6.79 31.98
C PRO A 214 -19.44 -6.48 33.14
N PRO A 215 -19.79 -5.21 33.39
CA PRO A 215 -20.73 -4.86 34.45
C PRO A 215 -21.97 -5.71 34.23
N ALA A 216 -22.26 -6.61 35.17
CA ALA A 216 -23.33 -7.58 35.05
C ALA A 216 -24.57 -6.87 34.53
N ASP A 217 -25.02 -7.28 33.34
CA ASP A 217 -26.06 -6.58 32.62
C ASP A 217 -27.28 -6.42 33.53
N LYS A 218 -27.53 -5.19 33.97
CA LYS A 218 -28.64 -4.89 34.88
C LYS A 218 -30.00 -5.01 34.18
N SER A 219 -30.02 -5.37 32.90
CA SER A 219 -31.24 -5.55 32.11
C SER A 219 -32.12 -6.72 32.58
N ASP A 220 -31.58 -7.67 33.36
CA ASP A 220 -32.34 -8.84 33.85
C ASP A 220 -32.99 -8.66 35.24
N ALA A 221 -32.87 -7.48 35.87
CA ALA A 221 -33.65 -7.16 37.07
C ALA A 221 -35.12 -6.77 36.73
N ARG A 222 -35.79 -7.55 35.86
CA ARG A 222 -37.26 -7.56 35.83
C ARG A 222 -37.73 -8.37 37.02
N THR A 223 -38.17 -7.66 38.05
CA THR A 223 -38.97 -8.16 39.16
C THR A 223 -39.99 -9.19 38.66
N PRO A 224 -40.02 -10.44 39.18
CA PRO A 224 -41.12 -11.34 38.90
C PRO A 224 -42.40 -10.68 39.40
N SER A 225 -43.33 -10.39 38.48
CA SER A 225 -44.67 -9.92 38.84
C SER A 225 -45.34 -11.00 39.68
N SER A 226 -45.55 -10.70 40.96
CA SER A 226 -46.39 -11.48 41.85
C SER A 226 -47.80 -11.60 41.26
N THR A 227 -48.18 -12.80 40.84
CA THR A 227 -49.58 -13.16 40.56
C THR A 227 -50.34 -13.17 41.89
N PRO A 228 -51.42 -12.38 42.05
CA PRO A 228 -52.30 -12.51 43.20
C PRO A 228 -53.23 -13.73 43.02
N ALA A 229 -53.63 -14.28 44.18
CA ALA A 229 -54.39 -15.52 44.38
C ALA A 229 -55.73 -15.60 43.64
#